data_AF-A0A243PJE5-F1
#
_entry.id   AF-A0A243PJE5-F1
#
_cell.length_a   1.000
_cell.length_b   1.000
_cell.length_c   1.000
_cell.angle_alpha   90.00
_cell.angle_beta   90.00
_cell.angle_gamma   90.00
#
_symmetry.space_group_name_H-M   'P 1'
#
loop_
_entity.id
_entity.type
_entity.pdbx_description
1 polymer ?
#
loop_
_entity_poly.entity_id
_entity_poly.type
_entity_poly.pdbx_seq_one_letter_code
_entity_poly.pdbx_strand_id
1 'polypeptide(L)'
;MAHIAKLRSLLFSAFGPAVALLLLLVFALYVVLGSNGVLAWGDYSRQLRAAKAELKSTQATRAELRNRVEALDPRRVDPDLADELIRRQLGVIHHDEVIVPLN
;
A
#
# COMPACT_ATOMS: atom_id res chain seq x y z
N MET A 1 -40.91 -13.72 -54.88
CA MET A 1 -39.46 -13.43 -54.83
C MET A 1 -39.11 -12.08 -54.18
N ALA A 2 -39.92 -11.03 -54.34
CA ALA A 2 -39.64 -9.70 -53.78
C ALA A 2 -39.53 -9.64 -52.24
N HIS A 3 -40.28 -10.46 -51.50
CA HIS A 3 -40.25 -10.49 -50.03
C HIS A 3 -38.90 -10.99 -49.46
N ILE A 4 -38.24 -11.93 -50.14
CA ILE A 4 -36.94 -12.49 -49.70
C ILE A 4 -35.82 -11.45 -49.87
N ALA A 5 -35.87 -10.66 -50.95
CA ALA A 5 -34.92 -9.57 -51.18
C ALA A 5 -35.08 -8.45 -50.15
N LYS A 6 -36.32 -8.12 -49.79
CA LYS A 6 -36.63 -7.12 -48.75
C LYS A 6 -36.16 -7.58 -47.36
N LEU A 7 -36.32 -8.86 -47.04
CA LEU A 7 -35.85 -9.45 -45.79
C LEU A 7 -34.31 -9.47 -45.70
N ARG A 8 -33.59 -9.81 -46.78
CA ARG A 8 -32.12 -9.71 -46.83
C ARG A 8 -31.62 -8.29 -46.61
N SER A 9 -32.25 -7.30 -47.25
CA SER A 9 -31.89 -5.89 -47.08
C SER A 9 -32.08 -5.41 -45.63
N LEU A 10 -33.19 -5.79 -44.99
CA LEU A 10 -33.45 -5.47 -43.58
C LEU A 10 -32.41 -6.11 -42.65
N LEU A 11 -32.09 -7.40 -42.86
CA LEU A 11 -31.06 -8.11 -42.09
C LEU A 11 -29.67 -7.48 -42.25
N PHE A 12 -29.29 -7.09 -43.48
CA PHE A 12 -28.02 -6.40 -43.73
C PHE A 12 -27.97 -5.01 -43.09
N SER A 13 -29.09 -4.27 -43.05
CA SER A 13 -29.16 -2.97 -42.37
C SER A 13 -29.09 -3.09 -40.83
N ALA A 14 -29.61 -4.19 -40.28
CA ALA A 14 -29.64 -4.44 -38.83
C ALA A 14 -28.31 -5.00 -38.28
N PHE A 15 -27.43 -5.48 -39.15
CA PHE A 15 -26.15 -6.08 -38.75
C PHE A 15 -25.23 -5.10 -38.02
N GLY A 16 -25.08 -3.87 -38.54
CA GLY A 16 -24.25 -2.83 -37.91
C GLY A 16 -24.70 -2.48 -36.49
N PRO A 17 -25.98 -2.13 -36.27
CA PRO A 17 -26.53 -1.90 -34.93
C PRO A 17 -26.39 -3.10 -33.99
N ALA A 18 -26.60 -4.33 -34.49
CA ALA A 18 -26.47 -5.54 -33.68
C ALA A 18 -25.03 -5.74 -33.19
N VAL A 19 -24.03 -5.53 -34.05
CA VAL A 19 -22.61 -5.59 -33.66
C VAL A 19 -22.27 -4.50 -32.66
N ALA A 20 -22.78 -3.28 -32.84
CA ALA A 20 -22.55 -2.19 -31.89
C ALA A 20 -23.11 -2.51 -30.49
N LEU A 21 -24.32 -3.09 -30.42
CA LEU A 21 -24.91 -3.53 -29.15
C LEU A 21 -24.12 -4.67 -28.51
N LEU A 22 -23.65 -5.64 -29.30
CA LEU A 22 -22.82 -6.72 -28.80
C LEU A 22 -21.52 -6.18 -28.19
N LEU A 23 -20.84 -5.25 -28.87
CA LEU A 23 -19.62 -4.62 -28.37
C LEU A 23 -19.88 -3.84 -27.07
N LEU A 24 -20.97 -3.09 -26.99
CA LEU A 24 -21.36 -2.40 -25.76
C LEU A 24 -21.58 -3.38 -24.61
N LEU A 25 -22.23 -4.52 -24.87
CA LEU A 25 -22.46 -5.55 -23.87
C LEU A 25 -21.14 -6.16 -23.38
N VAL A 26 -20.21 -6.44 -24.30
CA VAL A 26 -18.87 -6.95 -23.98
C VAL A 26 -18.10 -5.93 -23.13
N PHE A 27 -18.15 -4.64 -23.49
CA PHE A 27 -17.52 -3.60 -22.68
C PHE A 27 -18.15 -3.47 -21.30
N ALA A 28 -19.47 -3.50 -21.20
CA ALA A 28 -20.16 -3.46 -19.91
C ALA A 28 -19.75 -4.65 -19.03
N LEU A 29 -19.68 -5.86 -19.60
CA LEU A 29 -19.22 -7.05 -18.88
C LEU A 29 -17.75 -6.90 -18.44
N TYR A 30 -16.89 -6.39 -19.32
CA TYR A 30 -15.47 -6.19 -19.02
C TYR A 30 -15.23 -5.13 -17.94
N VAL A 31 -16.07 -4.09 -17.86
CA VAL A 31 -16.00 -3.09 -16.79
C VAL A 31 -16.38 -3.69 -15.43
N VAL A 32 -17.27 -4.69 -15.40
CA VAL A 32 -17.68 -5.33 -14.14
C VAL A 32 -16.73 -6.45 -13.75
N LEU A 33 -16.40 -7.38 -14.65
CA LEU A 33 -15.60 -8.58 -14.38
C LEU A 33 -14.10 -8.43 -14.70
N GLY A 34 -13.69 -7.33 -15.33
CA GLY A 34 -12.29 -7.11 -15.70
C GLY A 34 -11.38 -6.94 -14.49
N SER A 35 -10.08 -7.16 -14.70
CA SER A 35 -9.04 -7.01 -13.66
C SER A 35 -8.97 -5.60 -13.08
N ASN A 36 -9.27 -4.57 -13.88
CA ASN A 36 -9.41 -3.18 -13.45
C ASN A 36 -10.88 -2.75 -13.26
N GLY A 37 -11.78 -3.72 -13.19
CA GLY A 37 -13.21 -3.48 -13.07
C GLY A 37 -13.61 -3.00 -11.68
N VAL A 38 -14.89 -2.66 -11.55
CA VAL A 38 -15.46 -2.13 -10.30
C VAL A 38 -15.34 -3.13 -9.14
N LEU A 39 -15.41 -4.44 -9.44
CA LEU A 39 -15.26 -5.48 -8.41
C LEU A 39 -13.85 -5.54 -7.82
N ALA A 40 -12.81 -5.31 -8.63
CA ALA A 40 -11.42 -5.34 -8.19
C ALA A 40 -11.04 -4.11 -7.33
N TRP A 41 -11.81 -3.02 -7.40
CA TRP A 41 -11.57 -1.80 -6.62
C TRP A 41 -11.49 -2.06 -5.11
N GLY A 42 -12.32 -2.97 -4.59
CA GLY A 42 -12.31 -3.35 -3.19
C GLY A 42 -10.98 -3.99 -2.76
N ASP A 43 -10.45 -4.89 -3.59
CA ASP A 43 -9.17 -5.56 -3.35
C ASP A 43 -7.98 -4.61 -3.49
N TYR A 44 -7.99 -3.72 -4.49
CA TYR A 44 -6.97 -2.68 -4.60
C TYR A 44 -6.97 -1.74 -3.39
N SER A 45 -8.15 -1.35 -2.92
CA SER A 45 -8.29 -0.51 -1.72
C SER A 45 -7.80 -1.21 -0.45
N ARG A 46 -8.02 -2.53 -0.34
CA ARG A 46 -7.46 -3.36 0.76
C ARG A 46 -5.94 -3.43 0.69
N GLN A 47 -5.39 -3.79 -0.48
CA GLN A 47 -3.94 -3.87 -0.70
C GLN A 47 -3.25 -2.54 -0.44
N LEU A 48 -3.82 -1.44 -0.92
CA LEU A 48 -3.29 -0.10 -0.69
C LEU A 48 -3.30 0.26 0.80
N ARG A 49 -4.36 -0.10 1.54
CA ARG A 49 -4.41 0.12 3.00
C ARG A 49 -3.37 -0.70 3.74
N ALA A 50 -3.18 -1.96 3.38
CA ALA A 50 -2.15 -2.82 3.97
C ALA A 50 -0.74 -2.26 3.73
N ALA A 51 -0.41 -1.93 2.49
CA ALA A 51 0.89 -1.34 2.13
C ALA A 51 1.14 0.00 2.85
N LYS A 52 0.11 0.84 2.97
CA LYS A 52 0.21 2.09 3.74
C LYS A 52 0.44 1.86 5.24
N ALA A 53 -0.19 0.83 5.82
CA ALA A 53 0.01 0.49 7.22
C ALA A 53 1.45 0.01 7.49
N GLU A 54 1.97 -0.85 6.61
CA GLU A 54 3.36 -1.32 6.66
C GLU A 54 4.38 -0.19 6.44
N LEU A 55 4.08 0.73 5.51
CA LEU A 55 4.90 1.91 5.32
C LEU A 55 4.94 2.77 6.59
N LYS A 56 3.80 2.96 7.25
CA LYS A 56 3.71 3.75 8.48
C LYS A 56 4.49 3.13 9.63
N SER A 57 4.42 1.81 9.82
CA SER A 57 5.19 1.13 10.87
C SER A 57 6.70 1.25 10.61
N THR A 58 7.12 0.99 9.38
CA THR A 58 8.54 1.07 8.98
C THR A 58 9.08 2.50 9.10
N GLN A 59 8.30 3.50 8.73
CA GLN A 59 8.67 4.91 8.88
C GLN A 59 8.80 5.31 10.35
N ALA A 60 7.93 4.81 11.23
CA ALA A 60 8.03 5.06 12.67
C ALA A 60 9.32 4.48 13.25
N THR A 61 9.64 3.21 12.96
CA THR A 61 10.90 2.58 13.39
C THR A 61 12.11 3.34 12.84
N ARG A 62 12.06 3.74 11.57
CA ARG A 62 13.14 4.54 10.96
C ARG A 62 13.31 5.89 11.65
N ALA A 63 12.22 6.55 12.02
CA ALA A 63 12.29 7.84 12.71
C ALA A 63 12.89 7.70 14.13
N GLU A 64 12.52 6.65 14.86
CA GLU A 64 13.09 6.34 16.17
C GLU A 64 14.60 6.06 16.07
N LEU A 65 15.01 5.21 15.14
CA LEU A 65 16.41 4.90 14.91
C LEU A 65 17.20 6.14 14.48
N ARG A 66 16.64 6.97 13.60
CA ARG A 66 17.27 8.23 13.20
C ARG A 66 17.50 9.15 14.39
N ASN A 67 16.52 9.28 15.28
CA ASN A 67 16.66 10.08 16.49
C ASN A 67 17.80 9.57 17.39
N ARG A 68 17.91 8.25 17.56
CA ARG A 68 19.00 7.65 18.34
C ARG A 68 20.37 7.84 17.69
N VAL A 69 20.45 7.70 16.37
CA VAL A 69 21.70 7.91 15.63
C VAL A 69 22.14 9.37 15.70
N GLU A 70 21.20 10.30 15.61
CA GLU A 70 21.47 11.74 15.75
C GLU A 70 21.93 12.10 17.16
N ALA A 71 21.31 11.50 18.19
CA ALA A 71 21.74 11.63 19.58
C ALA A 71 23.14 11.03 19.85
N LEU A 72 23.60 10.13 18.98
CA LEU A 72 24.94 9.54 19.03
C LEU A 72 25.95 10.18 18.06
N ASP A 73 25.64 11.35 17.48
CA ASP A 73 26.57 12.06 16.59
C ASP A 73 27.85 12.45 17.38
N PRO A 74 29.05 12.05 16.93
CA PRO A 74 30.31 12.37 17.60
C PRO A 74 30.56 13.87 17.83
N ARG A 75 29.91 14.74 17.04
CA ARG A 75 30.05 16.20 17.14
C ARG A 75 29.15 16.80 18.24
N ARG A 76 28.09 16.10 18.63
CA ARG A 76 27.11 16.56 19.62
C ARG A 76 26.36 15.39 20.25
N VAL A 77 27.11 14.54 20.95
CA VAL A 77 26.56 13.35 21.61
C VAL A 77 25.66 13.76 22.78
N ASP A 78 24.55 13.07 22.95
CA ASP A 78 23.72 13.15 24.14
C ASP A 78 24.41 12.38 25.28
N PRO A 79 24.89 13.06 26.34
CA PRO A 79 25.64 12.43 27.41
C PRO A 79 24.80 11.41 28.20
N ASP A 80 23.49 11.65 28.35
CA ASP A 80 22.61 10.76 29.11
C ASP A 80 22.40 9.44 28.36
N LEU A 81 22.17 9.53 27.04
CA LEU A 81 22.03 8.34 26.19
C LEU A 81 23.34 7.56 26.06
N ALA A 82 24.48 8.25 25.98
CA ALA A 82 25.79 7.61 25.95
C ALA A 82 26.09 6.88 27.27
N ASP A 83 25.81 7.51 28.40
CA ASP A 83 26.00 6.91 29.73
C ASP A 83 25.07 5.70 29.95
N GLU A 84 23.80 5.80 29.54
CA GLU A 84 22.87 4.67 29.58
C GLU A 84 23.38 3.47 28.76
N LEU A 85 23.90 3.70 27.54
CA LEU A 85 24.43 2.63 26.69
C LEU A 85 25.68 1.98 27.27
N ILE A 86 26.60 2.79 27.81
CA ILE A 86 27.80 2.31 28.50
C ILE A 86 27.39 1.41 29.67
N ARG A 87 26.44 1.86 30.49
CA ARG A 87 25.95 1.12 31.65
C ARG A 87 25.25 -0.19 31.26
N ARG A 88 24.39 -0.16 30.23
CA ARG A 88 23.68 -1.35 29.72
C ARG A 88 24.61 -2.37 29.06
N GLN A 89 25.61 -1.94 28.29
CA GLN A 89 26.44 -2.84 27.47
C GLN A 89 27.70 -3.32 28.19
N LEU A 90 28.33 -2.44 28.98
CA LEU A 90 29.59 -2.73 29.65
C LEU A 90 29.40 -3.05 31.14
N GLY A 91 28.22 -2.79 31.70
CA GLY A 91 27.93 -3.02 33.12
C GLY A 91 28.78 -2.16 34.07
N VAL A 92 29.43 -1.12 33.53
CA VAL A 92 30.28 -0.22 34.30
C VAL A 92 29.43 0.88 34.92
N ILE A 93 29.76 1.25 36.15
CA ILE A 93 29.15 2.34 36.89
C ILE A 93 30.26 3.30 37.33
N HIS A 94 29.96 4.59 37.40
CA HIS A 94 30.90 5.56 37.93
C HIS A 94 31.16 5.26 39.43
N HIS A 95 32.35 5.58 39.91
CA HIS A 95 32.77 5.18 41.27
C HIS A 95 31.86 5.73 42.38
N ASP A 96 31.17 6.84 42.11
CA ASP A 96 30.27 7.56 43.00
C ASP A 96 28.77 7.17 42.86
N GLU A 97 28.43 6.19 42.01
CA GLU A 97 27.04 5.78 41.80
C GLU A 97 26.61 4.57 42.66
N VAL A 98 25.34 4.56 43.09
CA VAL A 98 24.79 3.52 43.99
C VAL A 98 23.59 2.83 43.34
N ILE A 99 23.53 1.49 43.41
CA ILE A 99 22.42 0.69 42.85
C ILE A 99 21.26 0.65 43.85
N VAL A 100 20.08 1.10 43.43
CA VAL A 100 18.84 1.00 44.21
C VAL A 100 17.99 -0.16 43.65
N PRO A 101 17.84 -1.28 44.36
CA PRO A 101 16.93 -2.35 43.94
C PRO A 101 15.47 -1.88 44.03
N LEU A 102 14.69 -2.18 43.01
CA LEU A 102 13.24 -1.97 43.01
C LEU A 102 12.57 -3.25 43.49
N ASN A 103 11.81 -3.14 44.59
CA ASN A 103 11.10 -4.24 45.25
C ASN A 103 9.76 -4.51 44.57
#